data_AF-A0AA36GFU1-F1
#
_entry.id   AF-A0AA36GFU1-F1
#
_cell.length_a   1.000
_cell.length_b   1.000
_cell.length_c   1.000
_cell.angle_alpha   90.00
_cell.angle_beta   90.00
_cell.angle_gamma   90.00
#
_symmetry.space_group_name_H-M   'P 1'
#
loop_
_entity.id
_entity.type
_entity.pdbx_description
1 polymer ?
#
loop_
_entity_poly.entity_id
_entity_poly.type
_entity_poly.pdbx_seq_one_letter_code
_entity_poly.pdbx_strand_id
1 'polypeptide(L)'
;MTDCADWYKAGYKDSGVYSISLNGTSHNVYCSMDNGGGWTVFQNRVNNNGSFWDRSWDDYKNGFNTERMTNVSNFWLGLELLHQLTEKDKDVTLRVEMMGDRTPGSSKALSSWSNEYTRFKVAGKSSKFQLTDLYLDNQGKGTSIWNSLIYSVGANFSAVDHINDPQSNCVWQYKMGGWWLRNCALSSLNGDYDFTEANGYGMFWIIGGTDNIIHPVSTRMMLRPTSFST
;
A
#
# COMPACT_ATOMS: atom_id res chain seq x y z
N MET A 1 -9.41 20.19 -7.74
CA MET A 1 -8.17 19.37 -7.70
C MET A 1 -8.56 17.92 -7.79
N THR A 2 -7.76 17.12 -8.48
CA THR A 2 -8.03 15.71 -8.75
C THR A 2 -7.17 14.76 -7.93
N ASP A 3 -6.08 15.25 -7.34
CA ASP A 3 -5.22 14.53 -6.41
C ASP A 3 -4.46 15.52 -5.48
N CYS A 4 -3.58 15.00 -4.62
CA CYS A 4 -2.73 15.79 -3.75
C CYS A 4 -1.63 16.59 -4.48
N ALA A 5 -1.19 16.14 -5.66
CA ALA A 5 -0.21 16.84 -6.47
C ALA A 5 -0.75 18.16 -7.01
N ASP A 6 -2.03 18.18 -7.43
CA ASP A 6 -2.74 19.40 -7.82
C ASP A 6 -2.82 20.42 -6.67
N TRP A 7 -3.18 19.96 -5.47
CA TRP A 7 -3.20 20.80 -4.27
C TRP A 7 -1.82 21.37 -3.94
N TYR A 8 -0.78 20.53 -4.02
CA TYR A 8 0.59 20.96 -3.79
C TYR A 8 1.05 22.01 -4.80
N LYS A 9 0.75 21.83 -6.09
CA LYS A 9 1.06 22.80 -7.16
C LYS A 9 0.33 24.12 -6.99
N ALA A 10 -0.88 24.09 -6.41
CA ALA A 10 -1.64 25.29 -6.08
C ALA A 10 -1.16 26.03 -4.82
N GLY A 11 -0.07 25.57 -4.19
CA GLY A 11 0.58 26.25 -3.08
C GLY A 11 0.18 25.74 -1.69
N TYR A 12 -0.64 24.69 -1.60
CA TYR A 12 -1.01 24.09 -0.32
C TYR A 12 0.08 23.10 0.11
N LYS A 13 0.85 23.45 1.13
CA LYS A 13 2.07 22.73 1.54
C LYS A 13 1.95 22.01 2.89
N ASP A 14 0.83 22.12 3.58
CA ASP A 14 0.62 21.44 4.86
C ASP A 14 0.04 20.05 4.63
N SER A 15 0.63 19.04 5.28
CA SER A 15 0.08 17.69 5.29
C SER A 15 -1.29 17.66 6.00
N GLY A 16 -2.25 16.93 5.45
CA GLY A 16 -3.61 16.91 6.01
C GLY A 16 -4.65 16.26 5.09
N VAL A 17 -5.92 16.36 5.47
CA VAL A 17 -7.03 15.87 4.65
C VAL A 17 -7.45 16.94 3.66
N TYR A 18 -7.53 16.56 2.39
CA TYR A 18 -7.97 17.41 1.29
C TYR A 18 -9.12 16.76 0.54
N SER A 19 -10.02 17.59 -0.01
CA SER A 19 -11.06 17.13 -0.92
C SER A 19 -10.55 17.11 -2.35
N ILE A 20 -10.74 15.99 -3.04
CA ILE A 20 -10.44 15.81 -4.46
C ILE A 20 -11.72 15.46 -5.21
N SER A 21 -11.77 15.77 -6.50
CA SER A 21 -12.91 15.45 -7.37
C SER A 21 -12.44 14.56 -8.51
N LEU A 22 -12.95 13.33 -8.58
CA LEU A 22 -12.69 12.38 -9.67
C LEU A 22 -14.01 11.96 -10.29
N ASN A 23 -14.10 12.02 -11.63
CA ASN A 23 -15.31 11.63 -12.37
C ASN A 23 -16.61 12.28 -11.83
N GLY A 24 -16.52 13.54 -11.38
CA GLY A 24 -17.65 14.28 -10.81
C GLY A 24 -18.03 13.92 -9.37
N THR A 25 -17.29 13.02 -8.71
CA THR A 25 -17.51 12.62 -7.31
C THR A 25 -16.43 13.18 -6.40
N SER A 26 -16.83 13.71 -5.24
CA SER A 26 -15.91 14.24 -4.23
C SER A 26 -15.45 13.16 -3.27
N HIS A 27 -14.15 13.13 -2.99
CA HIS A 27 -13.52 12.22 -2.03
C HIS A 27 -12.59 13.00 -1.09
N ASN A 28 -12.53 12.58 0.17
CA ASN A 28 -11.51 13.05 1.10
C ASN A 28 -10.31 12.11 1.02
N VAL A 29 -9.11 12.67 0.90
CA VAL A 29 -7.84 11.93 0.88
C VAL A 29 -6.84 12.57 1.84
N TYR A 30 -5.95 11.77 2.40
CA TYR A 30 -4.83 12.30 3.15
C TYR A 30 -3.66 12.64 2.21
N CYS A 31 -3.29 13.91 2.17
CA CYS A 31 -2.14 14.40 1.42
C CYS A 31 -0.92 14.52 2.32
N SER A 32 0.14 13.81 1.96
CA SER A 32 1.47 14.00 2.53
C SER A 32 2.21 15.04 1.70
N MET A 33 2.44 16.21 2.29
CA MET A 33 3.15 17.33 1.66
C MET A 33 4.65 17.37 2.03
N ASP A 34 5.07 16.48 2.92
CA ASP A 34 6.47 16.32 3.33
C ASP A 34 7.32 15.65 2.23
N ASN A 35 8.65 15.77 2.30
CA ASN A 35 9.59 15.09 1.40
C ASN A 35 9.28 15.26 -0.11
N GLY A 36 9.06 16.52 -0.52
CA GLY A 36 8.71 16.87 -1.91
C GLY A 36 7.20 16.86 -2.20
N GLY A 37 6.39 16.34 -1.28
CA GLY A 37 4.94 16.56 -1.22
C GLY A 37 4.11 16.12 -2.41
N GLY A 38 2.81 16.46 -2.36
CA GLY A 38 1.86 16.08 -3.40
C GLY A 38 1.54 14.59 -3.45
N TRP A 39 1.78 13.86 -2.36
CA TRP A 39 1.53 12.43 -2.28
C TRP A 39 0.13 12.15 -1.75
N THR A 40 -0.65 11.36 -2.49
CA THR A 40 -1.95 10.86 -2.05
C THR A 40 -1.73 9.54 -1.32
N VAL A 41 -1.96 9.51 -0.01
CA VAL A 41 -1.78 8.31 0.82
C VAL A 41 -3.02 7.42 0.71
N PHE A 42 -2.84 6.15 0.34
CA PHE A 42 -3.94 5.20 0.21
C PHE A 42 -3.90 4.07 1.25
N GLN A 43 -2.75 3.85 1.88
CA GLN A 43 -2.60 2.95 3.02
C GLN A 43 -1.68 3.62 4.04
N ASN A 44 -2.09 3.58 5.31
CA ASN A 44 -1.22 3.94 6.44
C ASN A 44 -1.43 2.92 7.56
N ARG A 45 -0.34 2.38 8.11
CA ARG A 45 -0.31 1.52 9.31
C ARG A 45 0.71 2.12 10.29
N VAL A 46 0.31 2.45 11.49
CA VAL A 46 1.17 3.07 12.51
C VAL A 46 1.13 2.36 13.87
N ASN A 47 0.13 1.49 14.10
CA ASN A 47 -0.04 0.71 15.32
C ASN A 47 -0.98 -0.49 15.05
N ASN A 48 -1.25 -1.32 16.07
CA ASN A 48 -2.16 -2.47 15.96
C ASN A 48 -3.67 -2.13 16.13
N ASN A 49 -4.07 -0.86 15.99
CA ASN A 49 -5.48 -0.49 16.16
C ASN A 49 -6.27 -0.70 14.87
N GLY A 50 -7.36 -1.46 14.95
CA GLY A 50 -8.22 -1.76 13.81
C GLY A 50 -7.56 -2.78 12.89
N SER A 51 -8.22 -3.94 12.76
CA SER A 51 -7.71 -5.01 11.94
C SER A 51 -7.72 -4.64 10.45
N PHE A 52 -6.73 -5.13 9.72
CA PHE A 52 -6.68 -5.14 8.26
C PHE A 52 -6.79 -6.59 7.74
N TRP A 53 -6.35 -7.58 8.51
CA TRP A 53 -6.14 -8.92 7.98
C TRP A 53 -7.45 -9.68 7.70
N ASP A 54 -8.51 -9.39 8.44
CA ASP A 54 -9.83 -10.03 8.38
C ASP A 54 -10.90 -9.16 7.73
N ARG A 55 -10.49 -8.14 6.95
CA ARG A 55 -11.43 -7.26 6.24
C ARG A 55 -12.00 -7.95 5.01
N SER A 56 -13.28 -7.69 4.76
CA SER A 56 -14.02 -8.23 3.62
C SER A 56 -13.55 -7.60 2.31
N TRP A 57 -13.89 -8.24 1.19
CA TRP A 57 -13.72 -7.69 -0.14
C TRP A 57 -14.39 -6.31 -0.29
N ASP A 58 -15.60 -6.17 0.26
CA ASP A 58 -16.34 -4.92 0.19
C ASP A 58 -15.69 -3.81 1.03
N ASP A 59 -15.10 -4.14 2.18
CA ASP A 59 -14.29 -3.19 2.96
C ASP A 59 -13.07 -2.73 2.15
N TYR A 60 -12.32 -3.66 1.55
CA TYR A 60 -11.16 -3.30 0.72
C TYR A 60 -11.51 -2.53 -0.53
N LYS A 61 -12.65 -2.84 -1.14
CA LYS A 61 -13.17 -2.13 -2.30
C LYS A 61 -13.49 -0.67 -1.98
N ASN A 62 -14.23 -0.45 -0.88
CA ASN A 62 -14.78 0.86 -0.53
C ASN A 62 -13.86 1.71 0.36
N GLY A 63 -12.92 1.09 1.07
CA GLY A 63 -12.09 1.75 2.07
C GLY A 63 -12.64 1.59 3.49
N PHE A 64 -11.77 1.77 4.48
CA PHE A 64 -12.12 1.71 5.90
C PHE A 64 -11.23 2.63 6.74
N ASN A 65 -11.81 3.16 7.83
CA ASN A 65 -11.23 4.18 8.73
C ASN A 65 -10.85 5.50 8.00
N THR A 66 -11.47 5.80 6.86
CA THR A 66 -11.14 6.97 6.04
C THR A 66 -11.66 8.28 6.67
N GLU A 67 -12.65 8.20 7.55
CA GLU A 67 -13.20 9.34 8.29
C GLU A 67 -12.27 9.87 9.39
N ARG A 68 -11.24 9.09 9.78
CA ARG A 68 -10.26 9.44 10.83
C ARG A 68 -8.87 9.70 10.29
N MET A 69 -8.74 9.89 8.97
CA MET A 69 -7.45 10.05 8.31
C MET A 69 -6.62 11.18 8.92
N THR A 70 -5.49 10.77 9.48
CA THR A 70 -4.39 11.60 9.97
C THR A 70 -3.08 10.86 9.71
N ASN A 71 -1.93 11.52 9.91
CA ASN A 71 -0.63 10.83 9.87
C ASN A 71 -0.48 9.72 10.93
N VAL A 72 -1.28 9.74 11.99
CA VAL A 72 -1.22 8.80 13.14
C VAL A 72 -2.40 7.82 13.19
N SER A 73 -3.21 7.73 12.13
CA SER A 73 -4.33 6.79 12.03
C SER A 73 -4.04 5.66 11.05
N ASN A 74 -4.56 4.48 11.33
CA ASN A 74 -4.57 3.37 10.38
C ASN A 74 -5.77 3.47 9.43
N PHE A 75 -5.54 3.49 8.12
CA PHE A 75 -6.62 3.49 7.14
C PHE A 75 -6.24 2.81 5.82
N TRP A 76 -7.28 2.43 5.09
CA TRP A 76 -7.21 1.97 3.70
C TRP A 76 -8.21 2.79 2.88
N LEU A 77 -7.72 3.45 1.82
CA LEU A 77 -8.53 4.41 1.06
C LEU A 77 -9.61 3.74 0.19
N GLY A 78 -9.42 2.48 -0.19
CA GLY A 78 -10.34 1.73 -1.04
C GLY A 78 -9.79 1.49 -2.44
N LEU A 79 -10.00 0.27 -2.95
CA LEU A 79 -9.52 -0.15 -4.29
C LEU A 79 -10.24 0.59 -5.42
N GLU A 80 -11.50 0.98 -5.25
CA GLU A 80 -12.24 1.70 -6.29
C GLU A 80 -11.64 3.08 -6.54
N LEU A 81 -11.35 3.82 -5.47
CA LEU A 81 -10.69 5.12 -5.56
C LEU A 81 -9.23 4.99 -6.00
N LEU A 82 -8.52 3.95 -5.53
CA LEU A 82 -7.16 3.65 -5.97
C LEU A 82 -7.10 3.39 -7.49
N HIS A 83 -8.03 2.58 -8.03
CA HIS A 83 -8.14 2.36 -9.46
C HIS A 83 -8.30 3.68 -10.22
N GLN A 84 -9.26 4.52 -9.82
CA GLN A 84 -9.50 5.82 -10.47
C GLN A 84 -8.27 6.74 -10.42
N LEU A 85 -7.59 6.81 -9.28
CA LEU A 85 -6.35 7.58 -9.12
C LEU A 85 -5.24 7.07 -10.04
N THR A 86 -5.09 5.75 -10.15
CA THR A 86 -4.08 5.16 -11.03
C THR A 86 -4.43 5.31 -12.50
N GLU A 87 -5.72 5.31 -12.87
CA GLU A 87 -6.17 5.37 -14.26
C GLU A 87 -6.15 6.79 -14.83
N LYS A 88 -6.43 7.81 -14.00
CA LYS A 88 -6.51 9.22 -14.41
C LYS A 88 -5.25 9.70 -15.13
N ASP A 89 -4.07 9.29 -14.66
CA ASP A 89 -2.79 9.71 -15.21
C ASP A 89 -2.14 8.62 -16.08
N LYS A 90 -1.40 9.03 -17.11
CA LYS A 90 -0.69 8.08 -18.00
C LYS A 90 0.32 7.22 -17.24
N ASP A 91 0.99 7.80 -16.26
CA ASP A 91 2.02 7.15 -15.44
C ASP A 91 1.96 7.70 -14.01
N VAL A 92 2.00 6.78 -13.04
CA VAL A 92 1.87 7.05 -11.61
C VAL A 92 3.00 6.36 -10.86
N THR A 93 3.65 7.10 -9.98
CA THR A 93 4.65 6.56 -9.06
C THR A 93 3.96 6.11 -7.78
N LEU A 94 4.16 4.85 -7.41
CA LEU A 94 3.91 4.31 -6.07
C LEU A 94 5.17 4.48 -5.22
N ARG A 95 5.01 5.01 -4.01
CA ARG A 95 6.04 4.97 -2.97
C ARG A 95 5.55 4.13 -1.80
N VAL A 96 6.40 3.19 -1.37
CA VAL A 96 6.19 2.35 -0.20
C VAL A 96 7.25 2.69 0.82
N GLU A 97 6.84 3.10 2.02
CA GLU A 97 7.71 3.39 3.14
C GLU A 97 7.44 2.42 4.28
N MET A 98 8.51 1.92 4.91
CA MET A 98 8.46 0.99 6.02
C MET A 98 9.47 1.43 7.08
N MET A 99 9.05 1.45 8.34
CA MET A 99 9.90 1.86 9.46
C MET A 99 9.90 0.79 10.55
N GLY A 100 11.09 0.49 11.06
CA GLY A 100 11.37 -0.42 12.16
C GLY A 100 11.07 -1.87 11.86
N ASP A 101 11.47 -2.74 12.78
CA ASP A 101 11.18 -4.18 12.74
C ASP A 101 10.72 -4.61 14.12
N ARG A 102 9.51 -5.17 14.19
CA ARG A 102 8.85 -5.60 15.43
C ARG A 102 9.38 -6.93 15.96
N THR A 103 10.27 -7.60 15.23
CA THR A 103 10.90 -8.84 15.67
C THR A 103 11.72 -8.62 16.95
N PRO A 104 11.45 -9.33 18.06
CA PRO A 104 12.18 -9.17 19.31
C PRO A 104 13.70 -9.30 19.13
N GLY A 105 14.45 -8.30 19.62
CA GLY A 105 15.91 -8.28 19.52
C GLY A 105 16.47 -7.97 18.12
N SER A 106 15.63 -7.56 17.16
CA SER A 106 16.09 -7.22 15.81
C SER A 106 17.07 -6.05 15.83
N SER A 107 18.20 -6.22 15.13
CA SER A 107 19.14 -5.13 14.85
C SER A 107 18.57 -4.06 13.92
N LYS A 108 17.40 -4.32 13.32
CA LYS A 108 16.70 -3.44 12.38
C LYS A 108 15.51 -2.70 13.02
N ALA A 109 15.39 -2.72 14.35
CA ALA A 109 14.27 -2.13 15.08
C ALA A 109 14.03 -0.64 14.79
N LEU A 110 15.07 0.11 14.41
CA LEU A 110 15.02 1.53 14.07
C LEU A 110 15.39 1.82 12.60
N SER A 111 15.51 0.77 11.77
CA SER A 111 15.84 0.92 10.35
C SER A 111 14.64 1.43 9.56
N SER A 112 14.91 1.99 8.38
CA SER A 112 13.87 2.42 7.44
C SER A 112 14.16 1.90 6.04
N TRP A 113 13.09 1.61 5.31
CA TRP A 113 13.15 1.17 3.92
C TRP A 113 12.13 1.93 3.10
N SER A 114 12.51 2.26 1.87
CA SER A 114 11.61 2.86 0.91
C SER A 114 11.89 2.33 -0.49
N ASN A 115 10.83 2.05 -1.23
CA ASN A 115 10.88 1.74 -2.65
C ASN A 115 9.93 2.65 -3.41
N GLU A 116 10.36 3.12 -4.57
CA GLU A 116 9.51 3.83 -5.52
C GLU A 116 9.39 3.01 -6.79
N TYR A 117 8.17 2.88 -7.28
CA TYR A 117 7.83 2.14 -8.49
C TYR A 117 7.08 3.05 -9.43
N THR A 118 7.52 3.17 -10.68
CA THR A 118 6.75 3.84 -11.72
C THR A 118 5.75 2.88 -12.34
N ARG A 119 4.88 3.38 -13.21
CA ARG A 119 3.85 2.61 -13.94
C ARG A 119 2.86 1.88 -13.04
N PHE A 120 2.66 2.37 -11.80
CA PHE A 120 1.74 1.73 -10.88
C PHE A 120 0.30 1.81 -11.41
N LYS A 121 -0.27 0.66 -11.74
CA LYS A 121 -1.62 0.56 -12.30
C LYS A 121 -2.41 -0.56 -11.63
N VAL A 122 -3.63 -0.22 -11.21
CA VAL A 122 -4.61 -1.15 -10.63
C VAL A 122 -5.82 -1.16 -11.55
N ALA A 123 -6.22 -2.34 -12.03
CA ALA A 123 -7.40 -2.49 -12.89
C ALA A 123 -8.71 -2.25 -12.13
N GLY A 124 -9.82 -2.13 -12.86
CA GLY A 124 -11.14 -1.96 -12.26
C GLY A 124 -11.71 -3.25 -11.64
N LYS A 125 -12.89 -3.11 -11.04
CA LYS A 125 -13.63 -4.19 -10.37
C LYS A 125 -13.87 -5.43 -11.26
N SER A 126 -14.16 -5.24 -12.56
CA SER A 126 -14.39 -6.35 -13.51
C SER A 126 -13.17 -7.27 -13.65
N SER A 127 -11.98 -6.71 -13.44
CA SER A 127 -10.70 -7.43 -13.42
C SER A 127 -10.20 -7.65 -11.99
N LYS A 128 -11.11 -7.63 -11.00
CA LYS A 128 -10.81 -7.96 -9.60
C LYS A 128 -9.65 -7.14 -9.01
N PHE A 129 -9.57 -5.87 -9.41
CA PHE A 129 -8.52 -4.95 -8.98
C PHE A 129 -7.09 -5.48 -9.19
N GLN A 130 -6.86 -6.19 -10.29
CA GLN A 130 -5.55 -6.72 -10.65
C GLN A 130 -4.45 -5.63 -10.62
N LEU A 131 -3.29 -5.94 -10.02
CA LEU A 131 -2.10 -5.12 -10.17
C LEU A 131 -1.53 -5.37 -11.56
N THR A 132 -1.78 -4.47 -12.51
CA THR A 132 -1.48 -4.72 -13.92
C THR A 132 -0.07 -4.34 -14.31
N ASP A 133 0.52 -3.36 -13.63
CA ASP A 133 1.82 -2.83 -14.00
C ASP A 133 2.51 -2.19 -12.79
N LEU A 134 3.84 -2.34 -12.76
CA LEU A 134 4.73 -1.82 -11.73
C LEU A 134 6.18 -1.95 -12.23
N TYR A 135 6.96 -0.88 -12.16
CA TYR A 135 8.36 -0.89 -12.57
C TYR A 135 9.25 -0.27 -11.50
N LEU A 136 10.24 -1.03 -11.02
CA LEU A 136 11.25 -0.55 -10.07
C LEU A 136 12.43 -0.01 -10.87
N ASP A 137 12.62 1.30 -10.83
CA ASP A 137 13.91 1.88 -11.23
C ASP A 137 14.93 1.55 -10.13
N ASN A 138 16.16 1.17 -10.49
CA ASN A 138 17.18 0.56 -9.60
C ASN A 138 17.74 1.52 -8.52
N GLN A 139 16.99 2.53 -8.10
CA GLN A 139 17.39 3.59 -7.17
C GLN A 139 16.89 3.38 -5.72
N GLY A 140 16.14 2.31 -5.44
CA GLY A 140 15.61 2.01 -4.09
C GLY A 140 16.64 1.35 -3.16
N LYS A 141 16.62 1.71 -1.86
CA LYS A 141 17.48 1.10 -0.82
C LYS A 141 16.96 -0.25 -0.28
N GLY A 142 15.88 -0.80 -0.84
CA GLY A 142 15.05 -1.81 -0.18
C GLY A 142 15.17 -3.26 -0.64
N THR A 143 15.35 -3.55 -1.93
CA THR A 143 15.19 -4.95 -2.43
C THR A 143 15.88 -5.17 -3.77
N SER A 144 16.38 -6.39 -4.01
CA SER A 144 16.59 -6.89 -5.37
C SER A 144 15.23 -7.08 -6.06
N ILE A 145 15.17 -6.88 -7.38
CA ILE A 145 13.93 -6.90 -8.20
C ILE A 145 13.03 -8.11 -7.87
N TRP A 146 13.64 -9.29 -7.65
CA TRP A 146 12.96 -10.55 -7.38
C TRP A 146 12.16 -10.62 -6.07
N ASN A 147 12.50 -9.81 -5.06
CA ASN A 147 11.83 -9.83 -3.74
C ASN A 147 10.99 -8.57 -3.50
N SER A 148 10.57 -7.91 -4.58
CA SER A 148 9.80 -6.67 -4.53
C SER A 148 8.32 -6.90 -4.85
N LEU A 149 7.49 -5.88 -4.66
CA LEU A 149 6.07 -5.89 -5.05
C LEU A 149 5.84 -6.20 -6.54
N ILE A 150 6.88 -6.11 -7.39
CA ILE A 150 6.81 -6.51 -8.81
C ILE A 150 6.38 -7.97 -8.96
N TYR A 151 6.73 -8.84 -8.01
CA TYR A 151 6.30 -10.25 -8.07
C TYR A 151 4.77 -10.39 -8.15
N SER A 152 4.04 -9.47 -7.50
CA SER A 152 2.58 -9.43 -7.50
C SER A 152 1.96 -8.88 -8.79
N VAL A 153 2.74 -8.40 -9.76
CA VAL A 153 2.20 -7.94 -11.06
C VAL A 153 1.51 -9.10 -11.79
N GLY A 154 0.28 -8.86 -12.24
CA GLY A 154 -0.64 -9.84 -12.81
C GLY A 154 -1.54 -10.54 -11.78
N ALA A 155 -1.32 -10.34 -10.48
CA ALA A 155 -2.19 -10.89 -9.45
C ALA A 155 -3.47 -10.08 -9.29
N ASN A 156 -4.59 -10.79 -9.18
CA ASN A 156 -5.84 -10.21 -8.72
C ASN A 156 -5.73 -9.89 -7.23
N PHE A 157 -6.44 -8.85 -6.79
CA PHE A 157 -6.54 -8.61 -5.35
C PHE A 157 -7.28 -9.79 -4.70
N SER A 158 -6.87 -10.18 -3.50
CA SER A 158 -7.55 -11.17 -2.67
C SER A 158 -7.94 -10.50 -1.36
N ALA A 159 -9.08 -10.89 -0.79
CA ALA A 159 -9.50 -10.51 0.57
C ALA A 159 -9.93 -11.78 1.32
N VAL A 160 -10.20 -11.64 2.62
CA VAL A 160 -10.43 -12.80 3.50
C VAL A 160 -11.60 -13.67 3.05
N ASP A 161 -12.65 -13.07 2.51
CA ASP A 161 -13.88 -13.71 2.04
C ASP A 161 -13.92 -13.91 0.51
N HIS A 162 -12.94 -13.36 -0.22
CA HIS A 162 -12.83 -13.45 -1.69
C HIS A 162 -11.37 -13.63 -2.10
N ILE A 163 -10.92 -14.87 -2.08
CA ILE A 163 -9.54 -15.23 -2.39
C ILE A 163 -9.41 -15.55 -3.87
N ASN A 164 -8.65 -14.74 -4.60
CA ASN A 164 -8.43 -14.89 -6.03
C ASN A 164 -7.08 -15.56 -6.36
N ASP A 165 -6.22 -15.77 -5.35
CA ASP A 165 -4.99 -16.55 -5.49
C ASP A 165 -5.29 -18.06 -5.47
N PRO A 166 -4.62 -18.88 -6.30
CA PRO A 166 -4.78 -20.33 -6.26
C PRO A 166 -4.40 -20.96 -4.91
N GLN A 167 -3.47 -20.37 -4.13
CA GLN A 167 -3.08 -20.84 -2.80
C GLN A 167 -3.94 -20.18 -1.72
N SER A 168 -5.22 -20.57 -1.69
CA SER A 168 -6.22 -19.93 -0.85
C SER A 168 -5.97 -20.03 0.66
N ASN A 169 -5.22 -21.03 1.12
CA ASN A 169 -4.87 -21.19 2.53
C ASN A 169 -4.00 -20.06 3.08
N CYS A 170 -3.20 -19.38 2.24
CA CYS A 170 -2.23 -18.39 2.69
C CYS A 170 -2.86 -17.17 3.37
N VAL A 171 -4.04 -16.72 2.92
CA VAL A 171 -4.74 -15.59 3.54
C VAL A 171 -5.04 -15.88 5.02
N TRP A 172 -5.47 -17.10 5.32
CA TRP A 172 -5.85 -17.53 6.66
C TRP A 172 -4.66 -18.02 7.49
N GLN A 173 -3.83 -18.88 6.90
CA GLN A 173 -2.67 -19.50 7.56
C GLN A 173 -1.62 -18.47 7.97
N TYR A 174 -1.46 -17.42 7.18
CA TYR A 174 -0.44 -16.40 7.38
C TYR A 174 -1.02 -15.02 7.70
N LYS A 175 -2.34 -14.95 7.94
CA LYS A 175 -3.10 -13.73 8.24
C LYS A 175 -2.65 -12.53 7.39
N MET A 176 -2.52 -12.73 6.08
CA MET A 176 -1.87 -11.76 5.18
C MET A 176 -2.76 -10.56 4.86
N GLY A 177 -4.06 -10.61 5.17
CA GLY A 177 -4.99 -9.56 4.80
C GLY A 177 -5.21 -9.43 3.30
N GLY A 178 -5.91 -8.35 2.93
CA GLY A 178 -6.19 -8.09 1.54
C GLY A 178 -4.95 -7.62 0.79
N TRP A 179 -4.58 -8.33 -0.28
CA TRP A 179 -3.37 -8.04 -1.05
C TRP A 179 -3.43 -8.61 -2.48
N TRP A 180 -2.52 -8.16 -3.34
CA TRP A 180 -2.25 -8.77 -4.65
C TRP A 180 -1.40 -10.03 -4.46
N LEU A 181 -2.06 -11.11 -4.03
CA LEU A 181 -1.44 -12.40 -3.75
C LEU A 181 -1.14 -13.17 -5.05
N ARG A 182 0.05 -13.72 -5.14
CA ARG A 182 0.53 -14.58 -6.22
C ARG A 182 1.30 -15.75 -5.61
N ASN A 183 0.71 -16.94 -5.58
CA ASN A 183 1.25 -18.07 -4.82
C ASN A 183 1.62 -17.62 -3.39
N CYS A 184 0.62 -17.10 -2.67
CA CYS A 184 0.79 -16.34 -1.43
C CYS A 184 1.42 -14.96 -1.73
N ALA A 185 2.50 -14.54 -1.07
CA ALA A 185 3.18 -13.29 -1.42
C ALA A 185 4.60 -13.22 -0.85
N LEU A 186 5.41 -12.34 -1.44
CA LEU A 186 6.72 -11.93 -0.90
C LEU A 186 6.63 -10.72 0.04
N SER A 187 5.46 -10.10 0.11
CA SER A 187 5.13 -9.07 1.08
C SER A 187 3.63 -9.01 1.26
N SER A 188 3.19 -8.59 2.45
CA SER A 188 1.85 -8.05 2.63
C SER A 188 1.88 -7.02 3.73
N LEU A 189 1.54 -5.77 3.40
CA LEU A 189 1.49 -4.68 4.36
C LEU A 189 0.12 -4.52 5.03
N ASN A 190 -0.82 -5.40 4.66
CA ASN A 190 -2.18 -5.41 5.15
C ASN A 190 -2.46 -6.58 6.11
N GLY A 191 -1.45 -7.39 6.42
CA GLY A 191 -1.62 -8.50 7.35
C GLY A 191 -1.72 -8.07 8.81
N ASP A 192 -1.82 -9.10 9.65
CA ASP A 192 -1.92 -8.95 11.11
C ASP A 192 -0.62 -8.36 11.66
N TYR A 193 -0.73 -7.47 12.64
CA TYR A 193 0.46 -7.07 13.39
C TYR A 193 1.02 -8.30 14.12
N ASP A 194 0.19 -9.12 14.76
CA ASP A 194 0.72 -10.29 15.46
C ASP A 194 1.18 -11.39 14.48
N PHE A 195 2.49 -11.42 14.20
CA PHE A 195 3.09 -12.40 13.32
C PHE A 195 3.30 -13.76 14.00
N THR A 196 3.19 -13.86 15.33
CA THR A 196 3.38 -15.13 16.05
C THR A 196 2.22 -16.08 15.80
N GLU A 197 1.00 -15.55 15.71
CA GLU A 197 -0.19 -16.30 15.30
C GLU A 197 -0.34 -16.44 13.77
N ALA A 198 0.58 -15.85 13.01
CA ALA A 198 0.58 -15.82 11.54
C ALA A 198 1.72 -16.62 10.92
N ASN A 199 2.27 -17.60 11.66
CA ASN A 199 3.42 -18.42 11.28
C ASN A 199 4.64 -17.60 10.80
N GLY A 200 4.88 -16.43 11.40
CA GLY A 200 6.03 -15.57 11.07
C GLY A 200 5.83 -14.66 9.85
N TYR A 201 4.59 -14.44 9.41
CA TYR A 201 4.25 -13.52 8.31
C TYR A 201 3.39 -12.35 8.79
N GLY A 202 2.05 -12.44 8.70
CA GLY A 202 1.17 -11.32 9.04
C GLY A 202 1.46 -10.09 8.18
N MET A 203 1.79 -8.96 8.82
CA MET A 203 2.31 -7.76 8.17
C MET A 203 3.84 -7.84 8.01
N PHE A 204 4.29 -8.15 6.79
CA PHE A 204 5.70 -8.43 6.52
C PHE A 204 6.17 -7.95 5.15
N TRP A 205 7.50 -7.90 5.00
CA TRP A 205 8.17 -7.67 3.73
C TRP A 205 9.48 -8.46 3.66
N ILE A 206 9.74 -9.14 2.54
CA ILE A 206 11.01 -9.83 2.31
C ILE A 206 12.03 -8.86 1.72
N ILE A 207 13.19 -8.70 2.36
CA ILE A 207 14.27 -7.80 1.95
C ILE A 207 15.58 -8.55 1.70
N GLY A 208 16.51 -7.97 0.94
CA GLY A 208 17.91 -8.45 0.87
C GLY A 208 18.14 -9.91 0.43
N GLY A 209 17.17 -10.57 -0.21
CA GLY A 209 17.22 -12.01 -0.56
C GLY A 209 15.93 -12.72 -0.15
N THR A 210 15.88 -14.05 -0.26
CA THR A 210 14.67 -14.85 0.04
C THR A 210 14.42 -15.07 1.54
N ASP A 211 15.44 -14.84 2.38
CA ASP A 211 15.42 -15.39 3.75
C ASP A 211 15.29 -14.32 4.84
N ASN A 212 15.25 -13.03 4.49
CA ASN A 212 15.14 -11.94 5.47
C ASN A 212 13.74 -11.31 5.42
N ILE A 213 12.87 -11.76 6.33
CA ILE A 213 11.58 -11.14 6.58
C ILE A 213 11.76 -10.01 7.60
N ILE A 214 11.15 -8.86 7.33
CA ILE A 214 10.93 -7.81 8.34
C ILE A 214 9.45 -7.73 8.68
N HIS A 215 9.15 -7.33 9.91
CA HIS A 215 7.79 -7.03 10.38
C HIS A 215 7.69 -5.54 10.70
N PRO A 216 7.39 -4.67 9.70
CA PRO A 216 7.47 -3.22 9.89
C PRO A 216 6.67 -2.73 11.09
N VAL A 217 7.18 -1.75 11.84
CA VAL A 217 6.39 -1.09 12.91
C VAL A 217 5.29 -0.24 12.30
N SER A 218 5.65 0.52 11.26
CA SER A 218 4.72 1.33 10.50
C SER A 218 5.00 1.22 9.00
N THR A 219 3.94 1.41 8.21
CA THR A 219 4.00 1.43 6.75
C THR A 219 3.13 2.53 6.19
N ARG A 220 3.54 3.05 5.03
CA ARG A 220 2.76 4.00 4.26
C ARG A 220 2.89 3.67 2.79
N MET A 221 1.76 3.60 2.09
CA MET A 221 1.72 3.49 0.64
C MET A 221 1.00 4.70 0.06
N MET A 222 1.66 5.35 -0.89
CA MET A 222 1.19 6.60 -1.46
C MET A 222 1.53 6.70 -2.94
N LEU A 223 0.74 7.49 -3.66
CA LEU A 223 0.88 7.64 -5.11
C LEU A 223 0.87 9.11 -5.54
N ARG A 224 1.51 9.38 -6.67
CA ARG A 224 1.62 10.69 -7.30
C ARG A 224 1.87 10.53 -8.80
N PRO A 225 1.42 11.45 -9.67
CA PRO A 225 1.77 11.40 -11.09
C PRO A 225 3.30 11.34 -11.29
N THR A 226 3.80 10.46 -12.15
CA THR A 226 5.25 10.30 -12.38
C THR A 226 5.87 11.56 -12.97
N SER A 227 5.10 12.31 -13.77
CA SER A 227 5.49 13.59 -14.36
C SER A 227 5.55 14.76 -13.35
N PHE A 228 5.21 14.51 -12.08
CA PHE A 228 5.25 15.55 -11.05
C PHE A 228 6.69 16.01 -10.79
N SER A 229 6.91 17.30 -11.01
CA SER A 229 8.08 18.03 -10.54
C SER A 229 7.65 19.03 -9.46
N THR A 230 8.45 19.12 -8.40
CA THR A 230 8.29 20.10 -7.31
C THR A 230 8.61 21.51 -7.75
#